data_AF-A0A6G3ZBZ1-F1
#
_entry.id   AF-A0A6G3ZBZ1-F1
#
_cell.length_a   1.000
_cell.length_b   1.000
_cell.length_c   1.000
_cell.angle_alpha   90.00
_cell.angle_beta   90.00
_cell.angle_gamma   90.00
#
_symmetry.space_group_name_H-M   'P 1'
#
loop_
_entity.id
_entity.type
_entity.pdbx_description
1 polymer ?
#
loop_
_entity_poly.entity_id
_entity_poly.type
_entity_poly.pdbx_seq_one_letter_code
_entity_poly.pdbx_strand_id
1 'polypeptide(L)' 'MPEPIAIIGIGCRFPGAPNREAFWHLLQNGIDAIAPIPQERWDE' A
#
# COMPACT_ATOMS: atom_id res chain seq x y z
N MET A 1 -4.02 34.40 0.10
CA MET A 1 -3.91 32.96 -0.19
C MET A 1 -3.61 32.27 1.14
N PRO A 2 -4.19 31.09 1.43
CA PRO A 2 -3.83 30.35 2.64
C PRO A 2 -2.35 29.96 2.62
N GLU A 3 -1.77 29.81 3.82
CA GLU A 3 -0.40 29.31 3.98
C GLU A 3 -0.31 27.85 3.49
N PRO A 4 0.73 27.47 2.73
CA PRO A 4 0.91 26.10 2.28
C PRO A 4 1.16 25.13 3.45
N ILE A 5 0.66 23.89 3.32
CA ILE A 5 0.88 22.83 4.31
C ILE A 5 1.93 21.85 3.81
N ALA A 6 2.95 21.59 4.64
CA ALA A 6 4.00 20.62 4.33
C ALA A 6 3.63 19.21 4.81
N ILE A 7 3.87 18.21 3.96
CA ILE A 7 3.81 16.80 4.33
C ILE A 7 5.22 16.35 4.70
N ILE A 8 5.47 16.14 5.99
CA ILE A 8 6.80 15.80 6.53
C ILE A 8 7.00 14.30 6.79
N GLY A 9 5.96 13.48 6.58
CA GLY A 9 6.04 12.04 6.80
C GLY A 9 4.90 11.28 6.14
N ILE A 10 5.17 10.01 5.80
CA ILE A 10 4.21 9.07 5.26
C ILE A 10 4.47 7.67 5.82
N GLY A 11 3.39 6.96 6.11
CA GLY A 11 3.37 5.54 6.43
C GLY A 11 2.21 4.87 5.70
N CYS A 12 2.43 3.66 5.20
CA CYS A 12 1.40 2.92 4.49
C CYS A 12 1.61 1.40 4.64
N ARG A 13 0.51 0.67 4.46
CA ARG A 13 0.47 -0.78 4.34
C ARG A 13 -0.61 -1.14 3.32
N PHE A 14 -0.19 -1.74 2.22
CA PHE A 14 -1.04 -2.10 1.10
C PHE A 14 -0.93 -3.61 0.80
N PRO A 15 -1.83 -4.20 -0.01
CA PRO A 15 -1.66 -5.57 -0.50
C PRO A 15 -0.28 -5.75 -1.13
N GLY A 16 0.43 -6.81 -0.73
CA GLY A 16 1.81 -7.07 -1.20
C GLY A 16 2.90 -6.10 -0.70
N ALA A 17 2.56 -5.05 0.08
CA ALA A 17 3.50 -4.02 0.49
C ALA A 17 3.32 -3.62 1.96
N PRO A 18 4.14 -4.16 2.89
CA PRO A 18 4.04 -3.85 4.32
C PRO A 18 4.54 -2.46 4.71
N ASN A 19 5.25 -1.77 3.83
CA ASN A 19 5.82 -0.44 4.05
C ASN A 19 5.95 0.33 2.72
N ARG A 20 6.33 1.60 2.81
CA ARG A 20 6.46 2.51 1.65
C ARG A 20 7.52 2.04 0.65
N GLU A 21 8.61 1.43 1.12
CA GLU A 21 9.68 0.91 0.26
C GLU A 21 9.17 -0.26 -0.60
N ALA A 22 8.45 -1.21 0.01
CA ALA A 22 7.83 -2.32 -0.71
C ALA A 22 6.74 -1.84 -1.67
N PHE A 23 5.95 -0.83 -1.26
CA PHE A 23 4.93 -0.25 -2.14
C PHE A 23 5.55 0.39 -3.38
N TRP A 24 6.65 1.11 -3.21
CA TRP A 24 7.39 1.70 -4.33
C TRP A 24 7.92 0.63 -5.29
N HIS A 25 8.43 -0.49 -4.77
CA HIS A 25 8.86 -1.62 -5.59
C HIS A 25 7.71 -2.23 -6.42
N LEU A 26 6.49 -2.36 -5.86
CA LEU A 26 5.33 -2.84 -6.62
C LEU A 26 5.01 -1.92 -7.80
N LEU A 27 4.96 -0.62 -7.55
CA LEU A 27 4.63 0.39 -8.57
C LEU A 27 5.68 0.44 -9.68
N GLN A 28 6.96 0.49 -9.30
CA GLN A 28 8.06 0.58 -10.27
C GLN A 28 8.11 -0.63 -11.21
N ASN A 29 7.75 -1.81 -10.71
CA ASN A 29 7.79 -3.05 -11.48
C ASN A 29 6.42 -3.44 -12.09
N GLY A 30 5.37 -2.63 -11.90
CA GLY A 30 4.03 -2.92 -12.44
C GLY A 30 3.43 -4.23 -11.92
N ILE A 31 3.69 -4.57 -10.66
CA ILE A 31 3.24 -5.83 -10.06
C ILE A 31 1.76 -5.73 -9.67
N ASP A 32 0.93 -6.67 -10.15
CA ASP A 32 -0.44 -6.85 -9.67
C ASP A 32 -0.43 -7.52 -8.29
N ALA A 33 -1.03 -6.84 -7.31
CA ALA A 33 -1.10 -7.29 -5.92
C ALA A 33 -2.52 -7.76 -5.51
N ILE A 34 -3.44 -7.88 -6.46
CA ILE A 34 -4.77 -8.45 -6.22
C ILE A 34 -4.62 -9.96 -5.97
N ALA A 35 -5.27 -10.45 -4.91
CA ALA A 35 -5.26 -11.86 -4.55
C ALA A 35 -6.68 -12.32 -4.17
N PRO A 36 -6.96 -13.64 -4.27
CA PRO A 36 -8.17 -14.21 -3.70
C PRO A 36 -8.29 -13.89 -2.21
N ILE A 37 -9.53 -13.97 -1.72
CA ILE A 37 -9.80 -13.76 -0.30
C ILE A 37 -9.11 -14.88 0.50
N PRO A 38 -8.31 -14.56 1.54
CA PRO A 38 -7.67 -15.59 2.35
C PRO A 38 -8.72 -16.47 3.03
N GLN A 39 -8.55 -17.79 2.96
CA GLN A 39 -9.53 -18.76 3.48
C GLN A 39 -9.78 -18.58 4.99
N GLU A 40 -8.77 -18.16 5.74
CA GLU A 40 -8.88 -17.82 7.17
C GLU A 40 -9.81 -16.63 7.48
N ARG A 41 -10.27 -15.86 6.49
CA ARG A 41 -11.19 -14.74 6.71
C ARG A 41 -12.66 -15.13 6.69
N TRP A 42 -13.00 -16.26 6.06
CA TRP A 42 -14.37 -16.75 5.99
C TRP A 42 -14.37 -18.27 6.10
N ASP A 43 -15.12 -18.77 7.08
CA ASP A 43 -15.60 -20.14 7.08
C ASP A 43 -16.68 -20.25 5.98
N GLU A 44 -16.62 -21.29 5.14
CA GLU A 44 -17.63 -21.52 4.08
C GLU A 44 -19.07 -21.57 4.62
#